data_AF-A0A9W7KQZ4-F1
#
_entry.id   AF-A0A9W7KQZ4-F1
#
_cell.length_a   1.000
_cell.length_b   1.000
_cell.length_c   1.000
_cell.angle_alpha   90.00
_cell.angle_beta   90.00
_cell.angle_gamma   90.00
#
_symmetry.space_group_name_H-M   'P 1'
#
loop_
_entity.id
_entity.type
_entity.pdbx_description
1 polymer ?
#
loop_
_entity_poly.entity_id
_entity_poly.type
_entity_poly.pdbx_seq_one_letter_code
_entity_poly.pdbx_strand_id
1 'polypeptide(L)'
;MLRAVRSISADAAAIIPQSMLIEFVRAEGASANADIFLRLVEFFERQTSKLVLGQTTTTDAVSGGHAVSQEHRQVQEDIERADARQLAVTLKRDLSEPMVKLNIGPRPGYPTIRIGRPQAEDLKLQLEALKGLIPLGLRVEASQVRDKFGFTDPAEGAELLGMPAKPQVPPKVPPQDVADVSPEPSTAAALAAAQAGGDAVDQLVDELLADYEPLSGPLVQSILAAAGEAENAEDFVTALVRIAGENRTSGLQEALARGQFMARIAARVGATGDGDE
;
A
#
# COMPACT_ATOMS: atom_id res chain seq x y z
N MET A 1 46.77 -33.43 -40.74
CA MET A 1 47.15 -32.45 -39.69
C MET A 1 46.05 -31.45 -39.35
N LEU A 2 45.45 -30.73 -40.32
CA LEU A 2 44.33 -29.80 -40.05
C LEU A 2 43.11 -30.41 -39.33
N ARG A 3 42.77 -31.68 -39.59
CA ARG A 3 41.69 -32.38 -38.86
C ARG A 3 42.02 -32.61 -37.39
N ALA A 4 43.28 -32.97 -37.07
CA ALA A 4 43.73 -33.17 -35.69
C ALA A 4 43.75 -31.85 -34.89
N VAL A 5 44.13 -30.74 -35.53
CA VAL A 5 44.06 -29.40 -34.94
C VAL A 5 42.61 -28.94 -34.73
N ARG A 6 41.67 -29.36 -35.58
CA ARG A 6 40.24 -29.03 -35.42
C ARG A 6 39.52 -29.94 -34.41
N SER A 7 39.96 -31.19 -34.25
CA SER A 7 39.36 -32.13 -33.30
C SER A 7 39.86 -31.95 -31.87
N ILE A 8 41.05 -31.38 -31.65
CA ILE A 8 41.62 -31.18 -30.30
C ILE A 8 40.80 -30.23 -29.41
N SER A 9 40.04 -29.30 -30.00
CA SER A 9 39.20 -28.37 -29.24
C SER A 9 37.91 -29.01 -28.72
N ALA A 10 37.48 -30.13 -29.31
CA ALA A 10 36.25 -30.83 -28.95
C ALA A 10 36.55 -32.16 -28.20
N ASP A 11 37.52 -32.93 -28.69
CA ASP A 11 37.99 -34.17 -28.06
C ASP A 11 39.40 -33.93 -27.49
N ALA A 12 39.49 -33.79 -26.17
CA ALA A 12 40.72 -33.48 -25.44
C ALA A 12 41.74 -34.65 -25.36
N ALA A 13 41.66 -35.63 -26.27
CA ALA A 13 42.55 -36.79 -26.32
C ALA A 13 43.08 -37.01 -27.74
N ALA A 14 44.40 -36.81 -27.91
CA ALA A 14 45.11 -37.11 -29.16
C ALA A 14 46.42 -37.83 -28.85
N ILE A 15 46.73 -38.88 -29.60
CA ILE A 15 48.05 -39.54 -29.57
C ILE A 15 48.97 -38.72 -30.48
N ILE A 16 49.92 -38.01 -29.89
CA ILE A 16 50.82 -37.10 -30.60
C ILE A 16 52.21 -37.76 -30.73
N PRO A 17 52.71 -38.01 -31.95
CA PRO A 17 54.06 -38.53 -32.14
C PRO A 17 55.13 -37.47 -31.80
N GLN A 18 56.33 -37.89 -31.37
CA GLN A 18 57.41 -36.98 -30.94
C GLN A 18 57.86 -35.95 -31.98
N SER A 19 57.57 -36.17 -33.27
CA SER A 19 57.84 -35.21 -34.35
C SER A 19 56.82 -34.05 -34.43
N MET A 20 55.75 -34.08 -33.63
CA MET A 20 54.70 -33.08 -33.59
C MET A 20 54.70 -32.39 -32.22
N LEU A 21 55.56 -31.38 -32.04
CA LEU A 21 55.56 -30.53 -30.84
C LEU A 21 54.41 -29.53 -30.93
N ILE A 22 53.53 -29.52 -29.91
CA ILE A 22 52.46 -28.53 -29.75
C ILE A 22 52.81 -27.67 -28.54
N GLU A 23 53.06 -26.38 -28.78
CA GLU A 23 53.26 -25.40 -27.73
C GLU A 23 51.97 -24.60 -27.50
N PHE A 24 51.41 -24.68 -26.30
CA PHE A 24 50.30 -23.83 -25.91
C PHE A 24 50.86 -22.50 -25.42
N VAL A 25 50.84 -21.49 -26.30
CA VAL A 25 51.11 -20.11 -25.91
C VAL A 25 49.97 -19.66 -25.00
N ARG A 26 50.16 -19.79 -23.69
CA ARG A 26 49.25 -19.19 -22.72
C ARG A 26 49.44 -17.69 -22.79
N ALA A 27 48.35 -16.95 -23.02
CA ALA A 27 48.35 -15.52 -22.77
C ALA A 27 48.60 -15.32 -21.26
N GLU A 28 49.78 -14.85 -20.90
CA GLU A 28 50.06 -14.41 -19.53
C GLU A 28 49.02 -13.36 -19.13
N GLY A 29 48.34 -13.58 -17.99
CA GLY A 29 47.32 -12.65 -17.48
C GLY A 29 45.85 -12.99 -17.79
N ALA A 30 45.53 -14.13 -18.40
CA ALA A 30 44.13 -14.52 -18.65
C ALA A 30 43.24 -14.54 -17.38
N SER A 31 43.79 -14.89 -16.21
CA SER A 31 43.07 -14.80 -14.92
C SER A 31 42.92 -13.37 -14.40
N ALA A 32 43.92 -12.51 -14.61
CA ALA A 32 43.87 -11.10 -14.21
C ALA A 32 42.82 -10.31 -15.00
N ASN A 33 42.54 -10.71 -16.25
CA ASN A 33 41.52 -10.08 -17.08
C ASN A 33 40.10 -10.31 -16.53
N ALA A 34 39.80 -11.49 -15.99
CA ALA A 34 38.46 -11.79 -15.46
C ALA A 34 38.10 -10.87 -14.28
N ASP A 35 39.02 -10.64 -13.35
CA ASP A 35 38.82 -9.75 -12.21
C ASP A 35 38.66 -8.28 -12.63
N ILE A 36 39.34 -7.85 -13.70
CA ILE A 36 39.21 -6.49 -14.23
C ILE A 36 37.80 -6.27 -14.80
N PHE A 37 37.28 -7.24 -15.57
CA PHE A 37 35.93 -7.15 -16.11
C PHE A 37 34.88 -7.18 -15.00
N LEU A 38 35.06 -8.02 -13.98
CA LEU A 38 34.15 -8.05 -12.83
C LEU A 38 34.10 -6.70 -12.12
N ARG A 39 35.25 -6.10 -11.82
CA ARG A 39 35.32 -4.76 -11.18
C ARG A 39 34.72 -3.65 -12.04
N LEU A 40 34.83 -3.75 -13.36
CA LEU A 40 34.22 -2.80 -14.28
C LEU A 40 32.70 -2.89 -14.25
N VAL A 41 32.15 -4.12 -14.22
CA VAL A 41 30.70 -4.34 -14.07
C VAL A 41 30.21 -3.78 -12.75
N GLU A 42 30.86 -4.10 -11.63
CA GLU A 42 30.51 -3.57 -10.30
C GLU A 42 30.55 -2.03 -10.27
N PHE A 43 31.50 -1.41 -10.98
CA PHE A 43 31.57 0.03 -11.08
C PHE A 43 30.35 0.61 -11.81
N PHE A 44 29.97 0.04 -12.96
CA PHE A 44 28.81 0.53 -13.71
C PHE A 44 27.49 0.29 -12.96
N GLU A 45 27.35 -0.83 -12.26
CA GLU A 45 26.20 -1.09 -11.39
C GLU A 45 26.08 -0.03 -10.30
N ARG A 46 27.19 0.30 -9.62
CA ARG A 46 27.23 1.37 -8.60
C ARG A 46 26.89 2.75 -9.17
N GLN A 47 27.38 3.09 -10.35
CA GLN A 47 27.04 4.37 -10.99
C GLN A 47 25.55 4.43 -11.37
N THR A 48 24.99 3.31 -11.85
CA THR A 48 23.58 3.21 -12.21
C THR A 48 22.68 3.38 -10.98
N SER A 49 23.02 2.74 -9.86
CA SER A 49 22.30 2.91 -8.59
C SER A 49 22.32 4.35 -8.09
N LYS A 50 23.46 5.06 -8.22
CA LYS A 50 23.54 6.50 -7.90
C LYS A 50 22.70 7.36 -8.82
N LEU A 51 22.66 7.05 -10.11
CA LEU A 51 21.90 7.81 -11.10
C LEU A 51 20.39 7.69 -10.87
N VAL A 52 19.91 6.48 -10.57
CA VAL A 52 18.47 6.20 -10.45
C VAL A 52 17.96 6.43 -9.03
N LEU A 53 18.62 5.84 -8.03
CA LEU A 53 18.16 5.86 -6.63
C LEU A 53 18.83 6.96 -5.80
N GLY A 54 19.92 7.57 -6.29
CA GLY A 54 20.70 8.54 -5.52
C GLY A 54 21.59 7.91 -4.43
N GLN A 55 21.66 6.59 -4.34
CA GLN A 55 22.40 5.87 -3.30
C GLN A 55 22.92 4.50 -3.78
N THR A 56 23.90 3.94 -3.08
CA THR A 56 24.43 2.59 -3.31
C THR A 56 24.26 1.64 -2.12
N THR A 57 24.03 2.19 -0.93
CA THR A 57 24.14 1.46 0.33
C THR A 57 23.02 0.44 0.55
N THR A 58 21.79 0.76 0.13
CA THR A 58 20.65 -0.18 0.25
C THR A 58 20.66 -1.29 -0.81
N THR A 59 21.28 -1.06 -1.96
CA THR A 59 21.35 -2.04 -3.06
C THR A 59 22.55 -2.99 -2.92
N ASP A 60 23.72 -2.46 -2.55
CA ASP A 60 24.97 -3.24 -2.53
C ASP A 60 25.32 -3.80 -1.14
N ALA A 61 24.40 -3.73 -0.17
CA ALA A 61 24.57 -4.20 1.21
C ALA A 61 25.92 -3.82 1.83
N VAL A 62 26.49 -2.67 1.43
CA VAL A 62 27.69 -2.14 2.06
C VAL A 62 27.27 -1.73 3.46
N SER A 63 27.87 -2.33 4.48
CA SER A 63 27.66 -2.03 5.89
C SER A 63 27.93 -0.55 6.19
N GLY A 64 26.93 0.29 5.94
CA GLY A 64 26.87 1.68 6.35
C GLY A 64 26.04 1.75 7.63
N GLY A 65 26.54 2.46 8.65
CA GLY A 65 25.80 2.64 9.89
C GLY A 65 24.40 3.23 9.65
N HIS A 66 23.48 3.02 10.59
CA HIS A 66 22.07 3.43 10.47
C HIS A 66 21.88 4.91 10.02
N ALA A 67 22.79 5.81 10.39
CA ALA A 67 22.77 7.20 9.95
C ALA A 67 22.94 7.38 8.43
N VAL A 68 23.86 6.63 7.81
CA VAL A 68 24.13 6.67 6.36
C VAL A 68 22.90 6.22 5.58
N SER A 69 22.22 5.16 6.05
CA SER A 69 20.99 4.67 5.42
C SER A 69 19.82 5.66 5.52
N GLN A 70 19.75 6.46 6.59
CA GLN A 70 18.72 7.50 6.72
C GLN A 70 18.95 8.66 5.76
N GLU A 71 20.18 9.16 5.64
CA GLU A 71 20.52 10.23 4.68
C GLU A 71 20.23 9.79 3.24
N HIS A 72 20.54 8.54 2.89
CA HIS A 72 20.23 8.04 1.55
C HIS A 72 18.74 7.92 1.27
N ARG A 73 17.94 7.57 2.28
CA ARG A 73 16.48 7.54 2.14
C ARG A 73 15.92 8.94 1.92
N GLN A 74 16.50 9.97 2.53
CA GLN A 74 16.12 11.37 2.28
C GLN A 74 16.39 11.77 0.82
N VAL A 75 17.56 11.40 0.26
CA VAL A 75 17.86 11.64 -1.16
C VAL A 75 16.86 10.94 -2.08
N GLN A 76 16.52 9.69 -1.78
CA GLN A 76 15.51 8.94 -2.54
C GLN A 76 14.14 9.63 -2.47
N GLU A 77 13.73 10.11 -1.30
CA GLU A 77 12.47 10.84 -1.12
C GLU A 77 12.45 12.19 -1.86
N ASP A 78 13.59 12.86 -1.97
CA ASP A 78 13.71 14.10 -2.74
C ASP A 78 13.57 13.86 -4.25
N ILE A 79 14.16 12.78 -4.77
CA ILE A 79 13.98 12.34 -6.16
C ILE A 79 12.51 11.96 -6.40
N GLU A 80 11.93 11.12 -5.53
CA GLU A 80 10.52 10.70 -5.60
C GLU A 80 9.58 11.93 -5.64
N ARG A 81 9.84 12.93 -4.80
CA ARG A 81 9.05 14.16 -4.74
C ARG A 81 9.24 15.04 -5.97
N ALA A 82 10.45 15.11 -6.53
CA ALA A 82 10.71 15.84 -7.75
C ALA A 82 9.98 15.22 -8.94
N ASP A 83 10.03 13.90 -9.08
CA ASP A 83 9.37 13.15 -10.14
C ASP A 83 7.84 13.25 -10.02
N ALA A 84 7.31 13.12 -8.80
CA ALA A 84 5.87 13.28 -8.55
C ALA A 84 5.36 14.68 -8.91
N ARG A 85 6.16 15.73 -8.66
CA ARG A 85 5.84 17.10 -9.10
C ARG A 85 5.85 17.24 -10.61
N GLN A 86 6.82 16.65 -11.31
CA GLN A 86 6.89 16.69 -12.77
C GLN A 86 5.68 15.99 -13.40
N LEU A 87 5.30 14.82 -12.87
CA LEU A 87 4.09 14.10 -13.28
C LEU A 87 2.82 14.92 -13.01
N ALA A 88 2.71 15.55 -11.83
CA ALA A 88 1.59 16.41 -11.49
C ALA A 88 1.43 17.59 -12.48
N VAL A 89 2.53 18.23 -12.88
CA VAL A 89 2.52 19.32 -13.88
C VAL A 89 2.07 18.79 -15.25
N THR A 90 2.56 17.62 -15.64
CA THR A 90 2.22 17.00 -16.92
C THR A 90 0.74 16.62 -16.97
N LEU A 91 0.24 15.96 -15.92
CA LEU A 91 -1.18 15.62 -15.80
C LEU A 91 -2.07 16.85 -15.73
N LYS A 92 -1.62 17.93 -15.10
CA LYS A 92 -2.37 19.19 -15.12
C LYS A 92 -2.49 19.72 -16.55
N ARG A 93 -1.38 19.82 -17.27
CA ARG A 93 -1.31 20.36 -18.63
C ARG A 93 -2.11 19.51 -19.63
N ASP A 94 -1.97 18.20 -19.56
CA ASP A 94 -2.43 17.27 -20.62
C ASP A 94 -3.77 16.61 -20.30
N LEU A 95 -4.15 16.49 -19.02
CA LEU A 95 -5.39 15.83 -18.62
C LEU A 95 -6.37 16.82 -17.98
N SER A 96 -5.98 17.49 -16.89
CA SER A 96 -6.94 18.27 -16.10
C SER A 96 -7.40 19.54 -16.83
N GLU A 97 -6.49 20.29 -17.45
CA GLU A 97 -6.85 21.49 -18.19
C GLU A 97 -7.73 21.21 -19.43
N PRO A 98 -7.38 20.25 -20.31
CA PRO A 98 -8.19 19.96 -21.48
C PRO A 98 -9.57 19.40 -21.11
N MET A 99 -9.65 18.53 -20.09
CA MET A 99 -10.93 17.99 -19.62
C MET A 99 -11.88 19.09 -19.13
N VAL A 100 -11.36 20.06 -18.36
CA VAL A 100 -12.21 21.16 -17.85
C VAL A 100 -12.59 22.11 -18.98
N LYS A 101 -11.66 22.45 -19.88
CA LYS A 101 -11.95 23.30 -21.04
C LYS A 101 -13.02 22.68 -21.94
N LEU A 102 -13.00 21.36 -22.15
CA LEU A 102 -13.95 20.66 -23.01
C LEU A 102 -15.34 20.53 -22.37
N ASN A 103 -15.41 20.21 -21.08
CA ASN A 103 -16.69 19.93 -20.41
C ASN A 103 -17.40 21.17 -19.86
N ILE A 104 -16.64 22.16 -19.36
CA ILE A 104 -17.18 23.27 -18.58
C ILE A 104 -16.82 24.64 -19.19
N GLY A 105 -15.87 24.67 -20.13
CA GLY A 105 -15.38 25.87 -20.78
C GLY A 105 -14.18 26.53 -20.09
N PRO A 106 -13.57 27.56 -20.72
CA PRO A 106 -12.38 28.21 -20.19
C PRO A 106 -12.64 28.92 -18.86
N ARG A 107 -11.77 28.67 -17.86
CA ARG A 107 -11.82 29.28 -16.52
C ARG A 107 -10.45 29.82 -16.11
N PRO A 108 -10.38 30.79 -15.18
CA PRO A 108 -9.11 31.34 -14.70
C PRO A 108 -8.28 30.34 -13.85
N GLY A 109 -8.90 29.29 -13.32
CA GLY A 109 -8.23 28.28 -12.50
C GLY A 109 -8.61 26.84 -12.90
N TYR A 110 -7.61 25.95 -12.87
CA TYR A 110 -7.76 24.53 -13.18
C TYR A 110 -7.29 23.66 -12.01
N PRO A 111 -7.92 22.50 -11.79
CA PRO A 111 -7.56 21.60 -10.70
C PRO A 111 -6.13 21.09 -10.87
N THR A 112 -5.37 21.12 -9.78
CA THR A 112 -4.01 20.57 -9.71
C THR A 112 -4.02 19.20 -9.05
N ILE A 113 -3.45 18.22 -9.72
CA ILE A 113 -3.26 16.89 -9.15
C ILE A 113 -1.99 16.94 -8.29
N ARG A 114 -2.07 16.46 -7.04
CA ARG A 114 -0.90 16.33 -6.16
C ARG A 114 -0.64 14.85 -5.94
N ILE A 115 0.54 14.40 -6.36
CA ILE A 115 1.01 13.03 -6.19
C ILE A 115 2.14 13.07 -5.17
N GLY A 116 2.10 12.20 -4.17
CA GLY A 116 3.14 12.08 -3.17
C GLY A 116 2.71 11.21 -2.00
N ARG A 117 3.68 10.58 -1.34
CA ARG A 117 3.45 9.87 -0.07
C ARG A 117 3.26 10.90 1.04
N PRO A 118 2.27 10.72 1.95
CA PRO A 118 2.23 11.51 3.17
C PRO A 118 3.52 11.26 3.95
N GLN A 119 4.19 12.34 4.39
CA GLN A 119 5.37 12.19 5.23
C GLN A 119 4.95 11.46 6.50
N ALA A 120 5.63 10.36 6.82
CA ALA A 120 5.44 9.70 8.10
C ALA A 120 6.04 10.62 9.17
N GLU A 121 5.20 11.49 9.72
CA GLU A 121 5.58 12.36 10.81
C GLU A 121 5.91 11.48 12.03
N ASP A 122 7.11 11.67 12.61
CA ASP A 122 7.47 10.96 13.83
C ASP A 122 6.67 11.53 15.00
N LEU A 123 5.54 10.89 15.26
CA LEU A 123 4.61 11.21 16.34
C LEU A 123 5.30 11.31 17.70
N LYS A 124 6.41 10.59 17.94
CA LYS A 124 7.16 10.68 19.19
C LYS A 124 7.89 12.00 19.32
N LEU A 125 8.59 12.41 18.25
CA LEU A 125 9.32 13.67 18.21
C LEU A 125 8.38 14.88 18.34
N GLN A 126 7.18 14.78 17.77
CA GLN A 126 6.13 15.78 17.93
C GLN A 126 5.58 15.84 19.37
N LEU A 127 5.36 14.68 20.02
CA LEU A 127 4.96 14.65 21.43
C LEU A 127 6.04 15.24 22.35
N GLU A 128 7.31 14.96 22.08
CA GLU A 128 8.44 15.54 22.83
C GLU A 128 8.53 17.06 22.66
N ALA A 129 8.42 17.55 21.42
CA ALA A 129 8.37 18.98 21.12
C ALA A 129 7.17 19.65 21.82
N LEU A 130 5.99 19.02 21.77
CA LEU A 130 4.78 19.53 22.39
C LEU A 130 4.89 19.57 23.92
N LYS A 131 5.45 18.54 24.56
CA LYS A 131 5.75 18.51 26.00
C LYS A 131 6.70 19.64 26.42
N GLY A 132 7.65 20.02 25.58
CA GLY A 132 8.57 21.14 25.84
C GLY A 132 7.96 22.51 25.60
N LEU A 133 7.10 22.65 24.59
CA LEU A 133 6.55 23.94 24.15
C LEU A 133 5.29 24.37 24.89
N ILE A 134 4.45 23.44 25.36
CA ILE A 134 3.25 23.78 26.17
C ILE A 134 3.63 24.53 27.45
N PRO A 135 4.63 24.09 28.25
CA PRO A 135 5.06 24.83 29.44
C PRO A 135 5.67 26.22 29.12
N LEU A 136 6.21 26.40 27.91
CA LEU A 136 6.77 27.67 27.44
C LEU A 136 5.71 28.65 26.90
N GLY A 137 4.43 28.28 26.98
CA GLY A 137 3.30 29.14 26.64
C GLY A 137 2.74 28.95 25.22
N LEU A 138 3.11 27.88 24.51
CA LEU A 138 2.48 27.53 23.25
C LEU A 138 1.02 27.11 23.50
N ARG A 139 0.07 27.93 23.04
CA ARG A 139 -1.36 27.61 23.06
C ARG A 139 -1.72 26.81 21.81
N VAL A 140 -1.83 25.50 21.95
CA VAL A 140 -2.30 24.60 20.88
C VAL A 140 -3.72 24.18 21.22
N GLU A 141 -4.60 24.20 20.23
CA GLU A 141 -5.95 23.70 20.37
C GLU A 141 -5.94 22.17 20.51
N ALA A 142 -6.74 21.63 21.43
CA ALA A 142 -6.77 20.19 21.68
C ALA A 142 -7.28 19.38 20.47
N SER A 143 -8.19 19.95 19.68
CA SER A 143 -8.69 19.38 18.41
C SER A 143 -7.56 19.19 17.40
N GLN A 144 -6.72 20.21 17.18
CA GLN A 144 -5.58 20.14 16.24
C GLN A 144 -4.55 19.09 16.63
N VAL A 145 -4.37 18.83 17.93
CA VAL A 145 -3.51 17.73 18.39
C VAL A 145 -4.23 16.41 18.11
N ARG A 146 -5.48 16.25 18.52
CA ARG A 146 -6.26 15.02 18.29
C ARG A 146 -6.37 14.63 16.81
N ASP A 147 -6.65 15.59 15.94
CA ASP A 147 -6.71 15.40 14.47
C ASP A 147 -5.38 14.91 13.90
N LYS A 148 -4.25 15.46 14.37
CA LYS A 148 -2.91 15.04 13.95
C LYS A 148 -2.54 13.63 14.42
N PHE A 149 -3.03 13.21 15.58
CA PHE A 149 -2.84 11.85 16.10
C PHE A 149 -3.94 10.87 15.65
N GLY A 150 -4.94 11.32 14.91
CA GLY A 150 -6.06 10.50 14.44
C GLY A 150 -7.03 10.08 15.56
N PHE A 151 -7.06 10.81 16.68
CA PHE A 151 -8.04 10.59 17.73
C PHE A 151 -9.31 11.39 17.42
N THR A 152 -10.47 10.73 17.46
CA THR A 152 -11.76 11.43 17.40
C THR A 152 -11.98 12.25 18.66
N ASP A 153 -12.70 13.37 18.55
CA ASP A 153 -13.12 14.13 19.72
C ASP A 153 -13.95 13.24 20.66
N PRO A 154 -13.67 13.25 21.98
CA PRO A 154 -14.43 12.45 22.92
C PRO A 154 -15.87 12.96 23.00
N ALA A 155 -16.84 12.03 22.94
CA ALA A 155 -18.24 12.33 23.17
C ALA A 155 -18.46 12.88 24.60
N GLU A 156 -19.51 13.69 24.80
CA GLU A 156 -19.88 14.19 26.12
C GLU A 156 -20.14 13.02 27.08
N GLY A 157 -19.20 12.77 28.00
CA GLY A 157 -19.26 11.68 28.98
C GLY A 157 -18.45 10.43 28.67
N ALA A 158 -17.64 10.41 27.60
CA ALA A 158 -16.73 9.30 27.32
C ALA A 158 -15.62 9.18 28.39
N GLU A 159 -15.27 7.95 28.78
CA GLU A 159 -14.22 7.70 29.77
C GLU A 159 -12.85 8.09 29.18
N LEU A 160 -12.35 9.25 29.61
CA LEU A 160 -11.06 9.79 29.18
C LEU A 160 -9.92 9.08 29.91
N LEU A 161 -9.02 8.44 29.16
CA LEU A 161 -7.75 7.96 29.70
C LEU A 161 -6.85 9.17 30.02
N GLY A 162 -6.90 9.62 31.26
CA GLY A 162 -6.09 10.71 31.80
C GLY A 162 -5.48 10.36 33.15
N MET A 163 -4.33 10.96 33.48
CA MET A 163 -3.84 10.98 34.85
C MET A 163 -4.92 11.60 35.75
N PRO A 164 -5.22 11.03 36.93
CA PRO A 164 -6.26 11.54 37.80
C PRO A 164 -5.94 12.99 38.17
N ALA A 165 -6.78 13.92 37.73
CA ALA A 165 -6.78 15.28 38.25
C ALA A 165 -6.99 15.19 39.76
N LYS A 166 -6.06 15.74 40.55
CA LYS A 166 -6.19 15.82 42.01
C LYS A 166 -7.54 16.47 42.35
N PRO A 167 -8.47 15.79 43.06
CA PRO A 167 -9.73 16.40 43.43
C PRO A 167 -9.49 17.53 44.43
N GLN A 168 -9.84 18.75 44.06
CA GLN A 168 -10.07 19.82 45.03
C GLN A 168 -11.45 19.58 45.64
N VAL A 169 -11.48 19.43 46.98
CA VAL A 169 -12.69 19.20 47.76
C VAL A 169 -13.29 20.55 48.16
N PRO A 170 -14.59 20.79 47.91
CA PRO A 170 -15.38 21.74 48.70
C PRO A 170 -16.34 21.04 49.68
N PRO A 171 -16.79 21.74 50.74
CA PRO A 171 -17.27 21.12 51.98
C PRO A 171 -18.76 20.80 52.02
N LYS A 172 -19.06 19.82 52.89
CA LYS A 172 -20.35 19.19 53.24
C LYS A 172 -21.37 20.13 53.91
N VAL A 173 -22.64 20.04 53.48
CA VAL A 173 -23.86 20.23 54.32
C VAL A 173 -24.99 19.28 53.83
N PRO A 174 -25.64 18.49 54.71
CA PRO A 174 -26.83 17.65 54.42
C PRO A 174 -28.12 18.23 55.09
N PRO A 175 -29.29 17.55 55.09
CA PRO A 175 -30.02 16.73 54.08
C PRO A 175 -31.50 17.18 53.92
N GLN A 176 -32.28 16.62 52.97
CA GLN A 176 -33.64 16.08 53.24
C GLN A 176 -34.34 15.42 52.03
N ASP A 177 -35.22 14.47 52.40
CA ASP A 177 -35.95 13.44 51.66
C ASP A 177 -36.93 13.92 50.57
N VAL A 178 -37.20 13.08 49.55
CA VAL A 178 -38.54 12.45 49.32
C VAL A 178 -38.50 11.36 48.22
N ALA A 179 -39.02 10.19 48.61
CA ALA A 179 -39.84 9.18 47.91
C ALA A 179 -39.80 8.96 46.37
N ASP A 180 -39.40 7.74 45.99
CA ASP A 180 -40.20 6.67 45.35
C ASP A 180 -40.99 6.93 44.05
N VAL A 181 -40.51 6.40 42.91
CA VAL A 181 -41.33 5.86 41.78
C VAL A 181 -40.54 4.77 41.02
N SER A 182 -41.16 3.61 40.82
CA SER A 182 -40.74 2.44 40.03
C SER A 182 -40.45 2.72 38.54
N PRO A 183 -39.73 1.83 37.81
CA PRO A 183 -39.17 2.13 36.48
C PRO A 183 -40.13 1.77 35.33
N GLU A 184 -40.33 2.70 34.40
CA GLU A 184 -40.81 2.40 33.04
C GLU A 184 -39.64 2.48 32.04
N PRO A 185 -39.67 1.68 30.95
CA PRO A 185 -38.53 1.51 30.06
C PRO A 185 -38.28 2.78 29.25
N SER A 186 -37.08 3.32 29.32
CA SER A 186 -36.71 4.50 28.56
C SER A 186 -36.61 4.17 27.07
N THR A 187 -37.05 5.12 26.25
CA THR A 187 -36.90 5.20 24.79
C THR A 187 -35.46 5.08 24.29
N ALA A 188 -34.47 5.05 25.19
CA ALA A 188 -33.07 4.74 24.88
C ALA A 188 -32.87 3.28 24.43
N ALA A 189 -33.67 2.33 24.94
CA ALA A 189 -33.61 0.93 24.49
C ALA A 189 -34.21 0.74 23.08
N ALA A 190 -35.20 1.57 22.70
CA ALA A 190 -35.78 1.56 21.36
C ALA A 190 -34.86 2.24 20.33
N LEU A 191 -34.10 3.27 20.74
CA LEU A 191 -33.13 3.94 19.87
C LEU A 191 -31.85 3.11 19.67
N ALA A 192 -31.40 2.39 20.71
CA ALA A 192 -30.30 1.43 20.61
C ALA A 192 -30.67 0.20 19.75
N ALA A 193 -31.95 -0.20 19.75
CA ALA A 193 -32.45 -1.24 18.84
C ALA A 193 -32.64 -0.75 17.40
N ALA A 194 -32.89 0.56 17.19
CA ALA A 194 -32.98 1.17 15.85
C ALA A 194 -31.60 1.38 15.19
N GLN A 195 -30.54 1.56 15.98
CA GLN A 195 -29.15 1.64 15.50
C GLN A 195 -28.47 0.28 15.31
N ALA A 196 -29.16 -0.82 15.63
CA ALA A 196 -28.73 -2.18 15.28
C ALA A 196 -29.15 -2.59 13.86
N GLY A 197 -29.85 -1.71 13.13
CA GLY A 197 -30.03 -1.86 11.69
C GLY A 197 -28.83 -1.27 10.98
N GLY A 198 -27.99 -2.12 10.39
CA GLY A 198 -26.87 -1.70 9.54
C GLY A 198 -27.31 -0.64 8.54
N ASP A 199 -26.37 0.24 8.19
CA ASP A 199 -26.66 1.34 7.27
C ASP A 199 -27.09 0.81 5.89
N ALA A 200 -27.54 1.70 5.00
CA ALA A 200 -27.99 1.29 3.66
C ALA A 200 -26.89 0.58 2.84
N VAL A 201 -25.61 0.74 3.21
CA VAL A 201 -24.47 0.05 2.60
C VAL A 201 -24.34 -1.35 3.20
N ASP A 202 -24.50 -1.51 4.51
CA ASP A 202 -24.50 -2.82 5.18
C ASP A 202 -25.60 -3.73 4.64
N GLN A 203 -26.82 -3.20 4.45
CA GLN A 203 -27.94 -3.96 3.87
C GLN A 203 -27.67 -4.39 2.42
N LEU A 204 -27.00 -3.54 1.64
CA LEU A 204 -26.60 -3.85 0.27
C LEU A 204 -25.50 -4.92 0.24
N VAL A 205 -24.55 -4.86 1.19
CA VAL A 205 -23.48 -5.84 1.34
C VAL A 205 -24.06 -7.20 1.73
N ASP A 206 -24.99 -7.25 2.68
CA ASP A 206 -25.68 -8.47 3.10
C ASP A 206 -26.48 -9.10 1.95
N GLU A 207 -27.18 -8.28 1.14
CA GLU A 207 -27.91 -8.74 -0.04
C GLU A 207 -26.96 -9.33 -1.11
N LEU A 208 -25.80 -8.71 -1.34
CA LEU A 208 -24.80 -9.21 -2.29
C LEU A 208 -24.11 -10.50 -1.82
N LEU A 209 -23.95 -10.68 -0.50
CA LEU A 209 -23.32 -11.85 0.09
C LEU A 209 -24.28 -13.04 0.24
N ALA A 210 -25.59 -12.81 0.31
CA ALA A 210 -26.59 -13.85 0.50
C ALA A 210 -26.51 -14.99 -0.54
N ASP A 211 -26.25 -14.63 -1.81
CA ASP A 211 -26.19 -15.59 -2.93
C ASP A 211 -24.74 -15.92 -3.37
N TYR A 212 -23.71 -15.49 -2.64
CA TYR A 212 -22.31 -15.68 -3.09
C TYR A 212 -21.89 -17.16 -3.13
N GLU A 213 -22.36 -17.95 -2.16
CA GLU A 213 -21.99 -19.36 -1.99
C GLU A 213 -22.50 -20.25 -3.14
N PRO A 214 -23.79 -20.19 -3.56
CA PRO A 214 -24.25 -20.93 -4.74
C PRO A 214 -23.63 -20.43 -6.05
N LEU A 215 -23.30 -19.14 -6.16
CA LEU A 215 -22.68 -18.55 -7.35
C LEU A 215 -21.19 -18.92 -7.51
N SER A 216 -20.46 -19.04 -6.39
CA SER A 216 -19.02 -19.38 -6.39
C SER A 216 -18.76 -20.89 -6.35
N GLY A 217 -19.71 -21.68 -5.85
CA GLY A 217 -19.61 -23.13 -5.71
C GLY A 217 -19.10 -23.88 -6.95
N PRO A 218 -19.66 -23.65 -8.16
CA PRO A 218 -19.20 -24.33 -9.37
C PRO A 218 -17.75 -24.02 -9.76
N LEU A 219 -17.31 -22.78 -9.51
CA LEU A 219 -15.94 -22.36 -9.78
C LEU A 219 -14.97 -22.98 -8.77
N VAL A 220 -15.31 -22.91 -7.48
CA VAL A 220 -14.52 -23.50 -6.40
C VAL A 220 -14.40 -25.02 -6.55
N GLN A 221 -15.49 -25.72 -6.88
CA GLN A 221 -15.47 -27.16 -7.13
C GLN A 221 -14.58 -27.52 -8.32
N SER A 222 -14.59 -26.72 -9.39
CA SER A 222 -13.71 -26.98 -10.54
C SER A 222 -12.23 -26.82 -10.21
N ILE A 223 -11.89 -25.86 -9.33
CA ILE A 223 -10.51 -25.64 -8.85
C ILE A 223 -10.08 -26.78 -7.92
N LEU A 224 -10.97 -27.22 -7.02
CA LEU A 224 -10.70 -28.33 -6.11
C LEU A 224 -10.54 -29.66 -6.87
N ALA A 225 -11.34 -29.89 -7.91
CA ALA A 225 -11.19 -31.07 -8.79
C ALA A 225 -9.85 -31.04 -9.53
N ALA A 226 -9.46 -29.89 -10.10
CA ALA A 226 -8.16 -29.73 -10.74
C ALA A 226 -6.99 -29.89 -9.77
N ALA A 227 -7.14 -29.49 -8.51
CA ALA A 227 -6.13 -29.71 -7.47
C ALA A 227 -6.02 -31.18 -7.07
N GLY A 228 -7.12 -31.95 -7.13
CA GLY A 228 -7.12 -33.38 -6.85
C GLY A 228 -6.55 -34.25 -7.99
N GLU A 229 -6.62 -33.77 -9.23
CA GLU A 229 -6.11 -34.46 -10.42
C GLU A 229 -4.66 -34.11 -10.75
N ALA A 230 -4.12 -33.01 -10.23
CA ALA A 230 -2.77 -32.56 -10.54
C ALA A 230 -1.71 -33.31 -9.71
N GLU A 231 -0.73 -33.94 -10.38
CA GLU A 231 0.40 -34.60 -9.73
C GLU A 231 1.57 -33.64 -9.42
N ASN A 232 1.61 -32.48 -10.09
CA ASN A 232 2.63 -31.46 -9.91
C ASN A 232 2.07 -30.03 -10.09
N ALA A 233 2.87 -29.02 -9.73
CA ALA A 233 2.44 -27.62 -9.77
C ALA A 233 2.20 -27.07 -11.19
N GLU A 234 2.92 -27.60 -12.19
CA GLU A 234 2.78 -27.16 -13.58
C GLU A 234 1.47 -27.65 -14.22
N ASP A 235 1.07 -28.89 -13.90
CA ASP A 235 -0.20 -29.48 -14.32
C ASP A 235 -1.39 -28.74 -13.69
N PHE A 236 -1.26 -28.34 -12.42
CA PHE A 236 -2.28 -27.53 -11.75
C PHE A 236 -2.44 -26.15 -12.41
N VAL A 237 -1.34 -25.46 -12.71
CA VAL A 237 -1.38 -24.15 -13.39
C VAL A 237 -2.01 -24.28 -14.78
N THR A 238 -1.68 -25.35 -15.53
CA THR A 238 -2.27 -25.62 -16.84
C THR A 238 -3.78 -25.87 -16.74
N ALA A 239 -4.22 -26.61 -15.71
CA ALA A 239 -5.63 -26.83 -15.43
C ALA A 239 -6.38 -25.53 -15.05
N LEU A 240 -5.74 -24.64 -14.29
CA LEU A 240 -6.31 -23.33 -13.95
C LEU A 240 -6.50 -22.43 -15.19
N VAL A 241 -5.55 -22.44 -16.13
CA VAL A 241 -5.68 -21.68 -17.39
C VAL A 241 -6.87 -22.18 -18.21
N ARG A 242 -7.09 -23.49 -18.25
CA ARG A 242 -8.27 -24.09 -18.91
C ARG A 242 -9.57 -23.68 -18.23
N ILE A 243 -9.63 -23.75 -16.89
CA ILE A 243 -10.81 -23.34 -16.12
C ILE A 243 -11.13 -21.85 -16.32
N ALA A 244 -10.10 -21.00 -16.40
CA ALA A 244 -10.26 -19.58 -16.68
C ALA A 244 -10.85 -19.31 -18.08
N GLY A 245 -10.54 -20.16 -19.07
CA GLY A 245 -11.06 -20.07 -20.45
C GLY A 245 -12.51 -20.53 -20.62
N GLU A 246 -13.04 -21.35 -19.70
CA GLU A 246 -14.39 -21.94 -19.77
C GLU A 246 -15.51 -20.98 -19.31
N ASN A 247 -15.20 -19.71 -19.05
CA ASN A 247 -16.12 -18.60 -18.76
C ASN A 247 -17.21 -18.89 -17.70
N ARG A 248 -16.83 -19.64 -16.64
CA ARG A 248 -17.72 -19.99 -15.50
C ARG A 248 -17.98 -18.82 -14.53
N THR A 249 -17.57 -17.61 -14.87
CA THR A 249 -17.68 -16.41 -14.02
C THR A 249 -18.86 -15.52 -14.39
N SER A 250 -19.67 -15.87 -15.39
CA SER A 250 -20.79 -15.03 -15.87
C SER A 250 -21.80 -14.67 -14.78
N GLY A 251 -22.17 -15.62 -13.92
CA GLY A 251 -23.08 -15.37 -12.79
C GLY A 251 -22.49 -14.44 -11.74
N LEU A 252 -21.19 -14.59 -11.44
CA LEU A 252 -20.45 -13.69 -10.54
C LEU A 252 -20.28 -12.30 -11.15
N GLN A 253 -20.04 -12.21 -12.46
CA GLN A 253 -19.94 -10.95 -13.20
C GLN A 253 -21.27 -10.20 -13.19
N GLU A 254 -22.39 -10.89 -13.37
CA GLU A 254 -23.71 -10.27 -13.33
C GLU A 254 -24.07 -9.79 -11.92
N ALA A 255 -23.78 -10.59 -10.89
CA ALA A 255 -23.99 -10.21 -9.50
C ALA A 255 -23.15 -8.98 -9.11
N LEU A 256 -21.86 -8.95 -9.48
CA LEU A 256 -20.98 -7.80 -9.27
C LEU A 256 -21.43 -6.57 -10.04
N ALA A 257 -21.89 -6.73 -11.29
CA ALA A 257 -22.40 -5.62 -12.10
C ALA A 257 -23.66 -5.01 -11.50
N ARG A 258 -24.60 -5.85 -11.01
CA ARG A 258 -25.80 -5.40 -10.30
C ARG A 258 -25.44 -4.70 -8.99
N GLY A 259 -24.51 -5.24 -8.20
CA GLY A 259 -24.04 -4.62 -6.96
C GLY A 259 -23.39 -3.25 -7.17
N GLN A 260 -22.49 -3.14 -8.16
CA GLN A 260 -21.87 -1.86 -8.51
C GLN A 260 -22.90 -0.83 -9.01
N PHE A 261 -23.92 -1.27 -9.75
CA PHE A 261 -24.99 -0.41 -10.23
C PHE A 261 -25.88 0.10 -9.07
N MET A 262 -26.29 -0.79 -8.16
CA MET A 262 -27.07 -0.44 -6.98
C MET A 262 -26.28 0.47 -6.03
N ALA A 263 -25.00 0.20 -5.79
CA ALA A 263 -24.12 1.06 -4.99
C ALA A 263 -23.99 2.47 -5.58
N ARG A 264 -23.92 2.61 -6.91
CA ARG A 264 -23.90 3.92 -7.58
C ARG A 264 -25.23 4.67 -7.45
N ILE A 265 -26.36 3.97 -7.48
CA ILE A 265 -27.68 4.58 -7.27
C ILE A 265 -27.82 5.02 -5.82
N ALA A 266 -27.49 4.16 -4.86
CA ALA A 266 -27.52 4.46 -3.43
C ALA A 266 -26.65 5.68 -3.10
N ALA A 267 -25.42 5.75 -3.65
CA ALA A 267 -24.55 6.90 -3.48
C ALA A 267 -25.15 8.21 -4.07
N ARG A 268 -25.86 8.12 -5.20
CA ARG A 268 -26.47 9.30 -5.85
C ARG A 268 -27.73 9.79 -5.15
N VAL A 269 -28.51 8.87 -4.57
CA VAL A 269 -29.75 9.18 -3.83
C VAL A 269 -29.43 9.59 -2.38
N GLY A 270 -28.45 8.96 -1.74
CA GLY A 270 -27.95 9.35 -0.41
C GLY A 270 -27.26 10.72 -0.40
N ALA A 271 -26.66 11.15 -1.53
CA ALA A 271 -26.09 12.49 -1.67
C ALA A 271 -27.12 13.62 -1.83
N THR A 272 -28.42 13.31 -1.94
CA THR A 272 -29.50 14.31 -2.06
C THR A 272 -30.34 14.50 -0.79
N GLY A 273 -29.96 13.85 0.33
CA GLY A 273 -30.78 13.81 1.55
C GLY A 273 -30.41 14.76 2.70
N ASP A 274 -29.33 15.56 2.59
CA ASP A 274 -28.82 16.40 3.70
C ASP A 274 -28.57 17.86 3.29
N GLY A 275 -29.49 18.42 2.52
CA GLY A 275 -29.49 19.84 2.17
C GLY A 275 -30.91 20.34 1.97
N ASP A 276 -31.35 21.18 2.92
CA ASP A 276 -32.63 21.91 3.01
C ASP A 276 -33.84 21.11 3.56
N GLU A 277 -33.95 21.05 4.89
CA GLU A 277 -35.00 21.71 5.71
C GLU A 277 -34.66 21.69 7.21
#